data_AF-A0A9C5ZFD8-F1
#
_entry.id   AF-A0A9C5ZFD8-F1
#
_cell.length_a   1.000
_cell.length_b   1.000
_cell.length_c   1.000
_cell.angle_alpha   90.00
_cell.angle_beta   90.00
_cell.angle_gamma   90.00
#
_symmetry.space_group_name_H-M   'P 1'
#
loop_
_entity.id
_entity.type
_entity.pdbx_description
1 polymer ?
#
loop_
_entity_poly.entity_id
_entity_poly.type
_entity_poly.pdbx_seq_one_letter_code
_entity_poly.pdbx_strand_id
1 'polypeptide(L)'
;MKVYFINCLILILTVQNYLASPVPDTDSTDKEQLNEHNKLFELTLDKFVAFNADLGEICDEYRSKAFKELEKNNDLKDKELMDREHEKYLKSLEKLKEAKTTEDKLMEVAKLQREIIYSAKHVEDPNADEETKRLIEKYHVTDFLEKLYAFYFEFYKGFEEAYEEYISELNETQKEEQKELLKWHEDFHEEKKCVEKTEKFLQFFSIFYDE
;
A
#
# COMPACT_ATOMS: atom_id res chain seq x y z
N MET A 1 6.58 24.48 -10.40
CA MET A 1 6.29 23.08 -10.13
C MET A 1 7.21 22.68 -9.02
N LYS A 2 6.70 22.83 -7.81
CA LYS A 2 7.44 22.49 -6.61
C LYS A 2 7.48 20.96 -6.52
N VAL A 3 8.53 20.42 -5.88
CA VAL A 3 8.92 19.00 -5.88
C VAL A 3 7.75 18.04 -5.57
N TYR A 4 6.73 18.50 -4.87
CA TYR A 4 5.55 17.71 -4.50
C TYR A 4 4.50 17.48 -5.60
N PHE A 5 4.34 18.38 -6.58
CA PHE A 5 3.50 18.06 -7.76
C PHE A 5 4.16 16.96 -8.61
N ILE A 6 5.49 16.95 -8.59
CA ILE A 6 6.33 15.88 -9.14
C ILE A 6 6.25 14.63 -8.24
N ASN A 7 6.07 14.76 -6.92
CA ASN A 7 5.90 13.62 -6.01
C ASN A 7 4.50 12.98 -6.07
N CYS A 8 3.43 13.71 -6.41
CA CYS A 8 2.15 13.10 -6.81
C CYS A 8 2.31 12.20 -8.05
N LEU A 9 3.40 12.42 -8.78
CA LEU A 9 3.88 11.51 -9.78
C LEU A 9 4.95 10.55 -9.18
N ILE A 10 5.91 10.93 -8.30
CA ILE A 10 7.10 10.09 -8.07
C ILE A 10 8.08 10.33 -6.84
N LEU A 11 8.33 9.30 -5.97
CA LEU A 11 9.56 8.74 -5.24
C LEU A 11 10.54 9.57 -4.31
N ILE A 12 11.36 9.10 -3.31
CA ILE A 12 11.64 7.87 -2.48
C ILE A 12 12.30 8.22 -1.08
N LEU A 13 12.42 7.19 -0.19
CA LEU A 13 13.44 6.80 0.85
C LEU A 13 13.24 7.35 2.28
N THR A 14 13.22 6.58 3.38
CA THR A 14 14.00 5.41 3.82
C THR A 14 13.21 4.56 4.84
N VAL A 15 13.36 3.22 4.85
CA VAL A 15 13.09 2.44 6.08
C VAL A 15 14.25 1.50 6.37
N GLN A 16 14.73 1.63 7.61
CA GLN A 16 15.76 0.83 8.22
C GLN A 16 15.20 -0.54 8.63
N ASN A 17 16.04 -1.55 8.40
CA ASN A 17 15.87 -2.96 8.75
C ASN A 17 15.55 -3.17 10.24
N TYR A 18 14.52 -3.95 10.50
CA TYR A 18 14.24 -4.71 11.74
C TYR A 18 13.17 -5.74 11.31
N LEU A 19 13.24 -7.06 11.52
CA LEU A 19 14.07 -7.94 12.34
C LEU A 19 14.11 -9.33 11.64
N ALA A 20 15.21 -10.05 11.80
CA ALA A 20 15.24 -11.48 11.55
C ALA A 20 14.78 -12.17 12.84
N SER A 21 13.65 -12.88 12.79
CA SER A 21 13.26 -13.83 13.84
C SER A 21 13.37 -15.27 13.32
N PRO A 22 13.72 -16.24 14.19
CA PRO A 22 13.98 -17.61 13.75
C PRO A 22 12.70 -18.43 13.65
N VAL A 23 12.61 -19.22 12.58
CA VAL A 23 11.51 -20.15 12.28
C VAL A 23 11.53 -21.37 13.22
N PRO A 24 10.42 -21.71 13.92
CA PRO A 24 10.24 -23.02 14.56
C PRO A 24 9.54 -24.03 13.62
N ASP A 25 9.84 -25.32 13.82
CA ASP A 25 9.31 -26.47 13.08
C ASP A 25 7.78 -26.63 13.20
N THR A 26 7.13 -26.83 12.06
CA THR A 26 5.67 -26.74 11.89
C THR A 26 4.87 -27.95 12.42
N ASP A 27 4.02 -27.71 13.42
CA ASP A 27 2.89 -28.58 13.82
C ASP A 27 1.56 -27.93 13.37
N SER A 28 0.46 -28.70 13.22
CA SER A 28 -0.81 -28.19 12.66
C SER A 28 -1.48 -27.05 13.46
N THR A 29 -1.01 -26.79 14.68
CA THR A 29 -1.41 -25.67 15.55
C THR A 29 -0.75 -24.33 15.19
N ASP A 30 0.31 -24.33 14.36
CA ASP A 30 1.05 -23.09 14.04
C ASP A 30 0.28 -22.13 13.13
N LYS A 31 -0.65 -22.65 12.33
CA LYS A 31 -1.46 -21.83 11.40
C LYS A 31 -2.44 -20.88 12.10
N GLU A 32 -2.65 -21.08 13.40
CA GLU A 32 -3.55 -20.30 14.25
C GLU A 32 -2.78 -19.42 15.25
N GLN A 33 -1.47 -19.61 15.41
CA GLN A 33 -0.62 -18.71 16.20
C GLN A 33 -0.37 -17.40 15.44
N LEU A 34 -0.17 -16.28 16.14
CA LEU A 34 0.18 -15.00 15.52
C LEU A 34 1.66 -14.98 15.13
N ASN A 35 1.98 -15.62 14.01
CA ASN A 35 3.30 -15.59 13.40
C ASN A 35 3.17 -15.51 11.87
N GLU A 36 4.28 -15.46 11.15
CA GLU A 36 4.30 -15.37 9.68
C GLU A 36 3.75 -16.61 8.94
N HIS A 37 3.52 -17.72 9.65
CA HIS A 37 2.87 -18.93 9.13
C HIS A 37 1.37 -18.98 9.44
N ASN A 38 0.83 -17.91 10.06
CA ASN A 38 -0.60 -17.78 10.27
C ASN A 38 -1.36 -17.77 8.95
N LYS A 39 -2.44 -18.55 8.86
CA LYS A 39 -3.22 -18.68 7.61
C LYS A 39 -3.78 -17.34 7.10
N LEU A 40 -4.21 -16.45 8.00
CA LEU A 40 -4.71 -15.13 7.64
C LEU A 40 -3.56 -14.24 7.15
N PHE A 41 -2.40 -14.31 7.80
CA PHE A 41 -1.20 -13.56 7.39
C PHE A 41 -0.76 -13.95 5.98
N GLU A 42 -0.53 -15.24 5.71
CA GLU A 42 -0.05 -15.74 4.42
C GLU A 42 -1.01 -15.37 3.29
N LEU A 43 -2.31 -15.65 3.50
CA LEU A 43 -3.36 -15.33 2.53
C LEU A 43 -3.43 -13.83 2.24
N THR A 44 -3.35 -13.01 3.27
CA THR A 44 -3.42 -11.55 3.15
C THR A 44 -2.20 -11.01 2.44
N LEU A 45 -0.99 -11.47 2.77
CA LEU A 45 0.24 -11.03 2.12
C LEU A 45 0.24 -11.36 0.64
N ASP A 46 -0.10 -12.59 0.26
CA ASP A 46 -0.11 -12.99 -1.14
C ASP A 46 -1.15 -12.21 -1.96
N LYS A 47 -2.37 -12.03 -1.43
CA LYS A 47 -3.39 -11.18 -2.06
C LYS A 47 -2.93 -9.72 -2.15
N PHE A 48 -2.25 -9.21 -1.13
CA PHE A 48 -1.81 -7.82 -1.10
C PHE A 48 -0.66 -7.56 -2.07
N VAL A 49 0.27 -8.51 -2.23
CA VAL A 49 1.33 -8.45 -3.25
C VAL A 49 0.72 -8.45 -4.66
N ALA A 50 -0.23 -9.36 -4.94
CA ALA A 50 -0.92 -9.40 -6.23
C ALA A 50 -1.67 -8.09 -6.51
N PHE A 51 -2.44 -7.61 -5.52
CA PHE A 51 -3.13 -6.32 -5.60
C PHE A 51 -2.17 -5.17 -5.90
N ASN A 52 -1.01 -5.10 -5.24
CA ASN A 52 -0.02 -4.05 -5.46
C ASN A 52 0.66 -4.15 -6.83
N ALA A 53 0.85 -5.36 -7.36
CA ALA A 53 1.37 -5.55 -8.71
C ALA A 53 0.39 -4.98 -9.75
N ASP A 54 -0.90 -5.31 -9.63
CA ASP A 54 -1.95 -4.83 -10.53
C ASP A 54 -2.16 -3.31 -10.40
N LEU A 55 -2.23 -2.82 -9.15
CA LEU A 55 -2.32 -1.39 -8.85
C LEU A 55 -1.13 -0.62 -9.41
N GLY A 56 0.06 -1.24 -9.36
CA GLY A 56 1.29 -0.71 -9.91
C GLY A 56 1.19 -0.46 -11.41
N GLU A 57 0.63 -1.42 -12.16
CA GLU A 57 0.42 -1.27 -13.60
C GLU A 57 -0.60 -0.18 -13.94
N ILE A 58 -1.71 -0.09 -13.19
CA ILE A 58 -2.71 0.98 -13.36
C ILE A 58 -2.09 2.36 -13.13
N CYS A 59 -1.28 2.49 -12.08
CA CYS A 59 -0.55 3.72 -11.78
C CYS A 59 0.48 4.06 -12.86
N ASP A 60 1.21 3.06 -13.36
CA ASP A 60 2.17 3.25 -14.45
C ASP A 60 1.53 3.79 -15.73
N GLU A 61 0.39 3.20 -16.12
CA GLU A 61 -0.37 3.63 -17.29
C GLU A 61 -0.83 5.09 -17.17
N TYR A 62 -1.39 5.45 -16.01
CA TYR A 62 -1.85 6.82 -15.75
C TYR A 62 -0.67 7.79 -15.82
N ARG A 63 0.44 7.47 -15.16
CA ARG A 63 1.65 8.32 -15.12
C ARG A 63 2.25 8.51 -16.50
N SER A 64 2.34 7.45 -17.29
CA SER A 64 2.82 7.49 -18.68
C SER A 64 1.96 8.39 -19.58
N LYS A 65 0.63 8.34 -19.40
CA LYS A 65 -0.32 9.20 -20.14
C LYS A 65 -0.16 10.66 -19.70
N ALA A 66 -0.17 10.92 -18.39
CA ALA A 66 -0.02 12.27 -17.83
C ALA A 66 1.31 12.91 -18.24
N PHE A 67 2.42 12.16 -18.25
CA PHE A 67 3.73 12.66 -18.69
C PHE A 67 3.73 13.12 -20.14
N LYS A 68 3.17 12.32 -21.06
CA LYS A 68 3.05 12.69 -22.48
C LYS A 68 2.22 13.96 -22.67
N GLU A 69 1.17 14.13 -21.88
CA GLU A 69 0.34 15.34 -21.94
C GLU A 69 1.06 16.56 -21.35
N LEU A 70 1.79 16.41 -20.24
CA LEU A 70 2.62 17.46 -19.66
C LEU A 70 3.69 17.95 -20.65
N GLU A 71 4.37 17.04 -21.33
CA GLU A 71 5.35 17.35 -22.37
C GLU A 71 4.69 18.09 -23.55
N LYS A 72 3.57 17.54 -24.08
CA LYS A 72 2.83 18.15 -25.20
C LYS A 72 2.34 19.57 -24.88
N ASN A 73 1.99 19.82 -23.63
CA ASN A 73 1.43 21.10 -23.18
C ASN A 73 2.51 22.11 -22.73
N ASN A 74 3.79 21.76 -22.75
CA ASN A 74 4.89 22.55 -22.18
C ASN A 74 4.69 22.89 -20.69
N ASP A 75 3.96 22.05 -19.96
CA ASP A 75 3.80 22.20 -18.50
C ASP A 75 4.93 21.50 -17.74
N LEU A 76 5.68 20.63 -18.41
CA LEU A 76 6.81 19.91 -17.84
C LEU A 76 7.98 20.86 -17.51
N LYS A 77 8.26 21.05 -16.22
CA LYS A 77 9.35 21.96 -15.79
C LYS A 77 10.72 21.31 -15.70
N ASP A 78 10.77 20.01 -15.43
CA ASP A 78 12.02 19.25 -15.28
C ASP A 78 11.82 17.82 -15.81
N LYS A 79 12.25 17.60 -17.06
CA LYS A 79 12.10 16.30 -17.74
C LYS A 79 13.00 15.23 -17.14
N GLU A 80 14.26 15.57 -16.86
CA GLU A 80 15.24 14.63 -16.33
C GLU A 80 14.83 14.10 -14.94
N LEU A 81 14.31 15.00 -14.09
CA LEU A 81 13.75 14.60 -12.81
C LEU A 81 12.58 13.64 -12.99
N MET A 82 11.63 13.95 -13.87
CA MET A 82 10.46 13.10 -14.11
C MET A 82 10.84 11.72 -14.66
N ASP A 83 11.75 11.65 -15.63
CA ASP A 83 12.21 10.40 -16.22
C ASP A 83 12.92 9.52 -15.17
N ARG A 84 13.86 10.10 -14.41
CA ARG A 84 14.61 9.39 -13.37
C ARG A 84 13.70 8.78 -12.32
N GLU A 85 12.72 9.56 -11.88
CA GLU A 85 11.80 9.04 -10.89
C GLU A 85 10.88 7.99 -11.54
N HIS A 86 10.44 8.12 -12.79
CA HIS A 86 9.61 7.08 -13.42
C HIS A 86 10.35 5.74 -13.52
N GLU A 87 11.63 5.75 -13.89
CA GLU A 87 12.48 4.57 -13.88
C GLU A 87 12.61 3.92 -12.50
N LYS A 88 12.79 4.72 -11.45
CA LYS A 88 12.84 4.20 -10.08
C LYS A 88 11.51 3.51 -9.69
N TYR A 89 10.37 3.99 -10.19
CA TYR A 89 9.06 3.42 -9.88
C TYR A 89 8.90 2.05 -10.54
N LEU A 90 9.24 1.98 -11.84
CA LEU A 90 9.28 0.73 -12.59
C LEU A 90 10.19 -0.29 -11.90
N LYS A 91 11.34 0.17 -11.37
CA LYS A 91 12.26 -0.68 -10.61
C LYS A 91 11.68 -1.17 -9.29
N SER A 92 10.92 -0.35 -8.56
CA SER A 92 10.21 -0.79 -7.34
C SER A 92 9.13 -1.83 -7.67
N LEU A 93 8.38 -1.63 -8.76
CA LEU A 93 7.37 -2.58 -9.23
C LEU A 93 8.00 -3.91 -9.69
N GLU A 94 9.12 -3.86 -10.41
CA GLU A 94 9.89 -5.04 -10.79
C GLU A 94 10.38 -5.82 -9.57
N LYS A 95 10.93 -5.13 -8.57
CA LYS A 95 11.36 -5.76 -7.31
C LYS A 95 10.22 -6.41 -6.55
N LEU A 96 9.04 -5.79 -6.50
CA LEU A 96 7.87 -6.41 -5.89
C LEU A 96 7.52 -7.73 -6.59
N LYS A 97 7.55 -7.74 -7.94
CA LYS A 97 7.27 -8.94 -8.74
C LYS A 97 8.32 -10.04 -8.58
N GLU A 98 9.56 -9.66 -8.29
CA GLU A 98 10.68 -10.58 -8.07
C GLU A 98 10.85 -11.02 -6.60
N ALA A 99 10.13 -10.39 -5.66
CA ALA A 99 10.26 -10.65 -4.23
C ALA A 99 9.89 -12.11 -3.89
N LYS A 100 10.79 -12.81 -3.19
CA LYS A 100 10.62 -14.24 -2.87
C LYS A 100 10.37 -14.51 -1.39
N THR A 101 10.97 -13.72 -0.51
CA THR A 101 10.79 -13.88 0.94
C THR A 101 9.65 -13.01 1.44
N THR A 102 9.11 -13.36 2.61
CA THR A 102 8.08 -12.59 3.30
C THR A 102 8.57 -11.17 3.57
N GLU A 103 9.82 -11.01 4.03
CA GLU A 103 10.41 -9.71 4.32
C GLU A 103 10.59 -8.86 3.06
N ASP A 104 11.06 -9.46 1.97
CA ASP A 104 11.20 -8.76 0.69
C ASP A 104 9.83 -8.27 0.18
N LYS A 105 8.81 -9.14 0.22
CA LYS A 105 7.44 -8.80 -0.17
C LYS A 105 6.91 -7.62 0.66
N LEU A 106 6.98 -7.72 1.99
CA LEU A 106 6.51 -6.66 2.90
C LEU A 106 7.27 -5.35 2.69
N MET A 107 8.59 -5.42 2.54
CA MET A 107 9.43 -4.24 2.30
C MET A 107 9.04 -3.53 1.00
N GLU A 108 8.92 -4.25 -0.11
CA GLU A 108 8.62 -3.65 -1.42
C GLU A 108 7.19 -3.12 -1.49
N VAL A 109 6.20 -3.85 -0.94
CA VAL A 109 4.83 -3.35 -0.83
C VAL A 109 4.76 -2.10 0.05
N ALA A 110 5.42 -2.08 1.21
CA ALA A 110 5.41 -0.92 2.10
C ALA A 110 6.03 0.32 1.44
N LYS A 111 7.03 0.17 0.57
CA LYS A 111 7.59 1.28 -0.22
C LYS A 111 6.56 1.85 -1.18
N LEU A 112 5.96 1.00 -2.01
CA LEU A 112 4.94 1.41 -2.99
C LEU A 112 3.74 2.08 -2.30
N GLN A 113 3.26 1.51 -1.20
CA GLN A 113 2.10 2.05 -0.47
C GLN A 113 2.40 3.41 0.16
N ARG A 114 3.59 3.61 0.72
CA ARG A 114 4.00 4.93 1.24
C ARG A 114 4.05 5.99 0.15
N GLU A 115 4.48 5.64 -1.06
CA GLU A 115 4.49 6.56 -2.20
C GLU A 115 3.08 6.98 -2.60
N ILE A 116 2.16 6.01 -2.67
CA ILE A 116 0.75 6.27 -2.99
C ILE A 116 0.11 7.14 -1.92
N ILE A 117 0.30 6.81 -0.63
CA ILE A 117 -0.23 7.58 0.51
C ILE A 117 0.32 9.02 0.49
N TYR A 118 1.63 9.18 0.30
CA TYR A 118 2.26 10.51 0.27
C TYR A 118 1.69 11.35 -0.87
N SER A 119 1.49 10.76 -2.04
CA SER A 119 0.91 11.39 -3.22
C SER A 119 -0.54 11.82 -2.97
N ALA A 120 -1.35 10.91 -2.44
CA ALA A 120 -2.75 11.16 -2.09
C ALA A 120 -2.90 12.35 -1.14
N LYS A 121 -2.11 12.38 -0.05
CA LYS A 121 -2.11 13.49 0.92
C LYS A 121 -1.79 14.85 0.29
N HIS A 122 -0.96 14.88 -0.76
CA HIS A 122 -0.64 16.13 -1.47
C HIS A 122 -1.75 16.55 -2.46
N VAL A 123 -2.38 15.59 -3.13
CA VAL A 123 -3.54 15.88 -4.00
C VAL A 123 -4.69 16.44 -3.18
N GLU A 124 -4.88 15.92 -1.97
CA GLU A 124 -5.97 16.29 -1.07
C GLU A 124 -5.65 17.48 -0.16
N ASP A 125 -4.45 18.08 -0.26
CA ASP A 125 -4.07 19.21 0.59
C ASP A 125 -4.92 20.45 0.27
N PRO A 126 -5.79 20.92 1.19
CA PRO A 126 -6.60 22.11 0.96
C PRO A 126 -5.76 23.38 0.78
N ASN A 127 -4.52 23.36 1.29
CA ASN A 127 -3.57 24.48 1.25
C ASN A 127 -2.64 24.44 0.03
N ALA A 128 -2.86 23.53 -0.92
CA ALA A 128 -2.11 23.48 -2.16
C ALA A 128 -2.15 24.85 -2.89
N ASP A 129 -1.02 25.23 -3.48
CA ASP A 129 -0.91 26.47 -4.25
C ASP A 129 -1.72 26.40 -5.56
N GLU A 130 -2.07 27.57 -6.11
CA GLU A 130 -2.92 27.68 -7.31
C GLU A 130 -2.33 26.97 -8.54
N GLU A 131 -0.99 26.94 -8.69
CA GLU A 131 -0.34 26.19 -9.77
C GLU A 131 -0.63 24.69 -9.61
N THR A 132 -0.48 24.16 -8.39
CA THR A 132 -0.75 22.76 -8.05
C THR A 132 -2.22 22.40 -8.27
N LYS A 133 -3.15 23.21 -7.76
CA LYS A 133 -4.60 23.01 -7.94
C LYS A 133 -4.99 22.99 -9.42
N ARG A 134 -4.50 23.94 -10.20
CA ARG A 134 -4.75 24.01 -11.65
C ARG A 134 -4.26 22.74 -12.37
N LEU A 135 -3.11 22.21 -11.98
CA LEU A 135 -2.59 21.01 -12.62
C LEU A 135 -3.34 19.75 -12.17
N ILE A 136 -3.75 19.64 -10.90
CA ILE A 136 -4.62 18.56 -10.40
C ILE A 136 -5.91 18.50 -11.23
N GLU A 137 -6.56 19.65 -11.43
CA GLU A 137 -7.78 19.76 -12.23
C GLU A 137 -7.51 19.44 -13.70
N LYS A 138 -6.48 20.06 -14.31
CA LYS A 138 -6.15 19.89 -15.73
C LYS A 138 -5.85 18.43 -16.11
N TYR A 139 -5.19 17.69 -15.22
CA TYR A 139 -4.77 16.31 -15.47
C TYR A 139 -5.68 15.28 -14.79
N HIS A 140 -6.85 15.70 -14.28
CA HIS A 140 -7.85 14.81 -13.68
C HIS A 140 -7.30 13.91 -12.57
N VAL A 141 -6.37 14.44 -11.76
CA VAL A 141 -5.65 13.66 -10.74
C VAL A 141 -6.61 13.19 -9.64
N THR A 142 -7.60 14.01 -9.27
CA THR A 142 -8.64 13.64 -8.31
C THR A 142 -9.51 12.49 -8.82
N ASP A 143 -9.95 12.53 -10.08
CA ASP A 143 -10.76 11.47 -10.69
C ASP A 143 -10.00 10.13 -10.73
N PHE A 144 -8.68 10.18 -10.93
CA PHE A 144 -7.82 9.01 -10.86
C PHE A 144 -7.68 8.50 -9.41
N LEU A 145 -7.47 9.38 -8.45
CA LEU A 145 -7.35 9.03 -7.03
C LEU A 145 -8.64 8.40 -6.48
N GLU A 146 -9.82 8.89 -6.87
CA GLU A 146 -11.10 8.29 -6.49
C GLU A 146 -11.25 6.86 -7.02
N LYS A 147 -10.79 6.61 -8.25
CA LYS A 147 -10.78 5.24 -8.81
C LYS A 147 -9.80 4.34 -8.07
N LEU A 148 -8.62 4.86 -7.72
CA LEU A 148 -7.67 4.11 -6.89
C LEU A 148 -8.31 3.73 -5.55
N TYR A 149 -8.98 4.66 -4.88
CA TYR A 149 -9.65 4.39 -3.61
C TYR A 149 -10.73 3.31 -3.74
N ALA A 150 -11.48 3.30 -4.84
CA ALA A 150 -12.44 2.22 -5.10
C ALA A 150 -11.77 0.84 -5.14
N PHE A 151 -10.60 0.71 -5.80
CA PHE A 151 -9.83 -0.53 -5.81
C PHE A 151 -9.35 -0.95 -4.42
N TYR A 152 -8.88 0.01 -3.60
CA TYR A 152 -8.51 -0.25 -2.21
C TYR A 152 -9.70 -0.76 -1.38
N PHE A 153 -10.86 -0.12 -1.47
CA PHE A 153 -12.04 -0.55 -0.72
C PHE A 153 -12.56 -1.91 -1.16
N GLU A 154 -12.46 -2.25 -2.45
CA GLU A 154 -12.77 -3.59 -2.93
C GLU A 154 -11.81 -4.64 -2.35
N PHE A 155 -10.51 -4.34 -2.34
CA PHE A 155 -9.51 -5.19 -1.68
C PHE A 155 -9.80 -5.36 -0.19
N TYR A 156 -10.11 -4.27 0.53
CA TYR A 156 -10.42 -4.33 1.96
C TYR A 156 -11.66 -5.13 2.28
N LYS A 157 -12.70 -5.05 1.45
CA LYS A 157 -13.88 -5.90 1.60
C LYS A 157 -13.50 -7.38 1.52
N GLY A 158 -12.69 -7.76 0.55
CA GLY A 158 -12.21 -9.14 0.41
C GLY A 158 -11.28 -9.59 1.55
N PHE A 159 -10.56 -8.66 2.16
CA PHE A 159 -9.79 -8.91 3.39
C PHE A 159 -10.71 -9.11 4.60
N GLU A 160 -11.69 -8.25 4.82
CA GLU A 160 -12.66 -8.37 5.93
C GLU A 160 -13.42 -9.70 5.85
N GLU A 161 -13.82 -10.14 4.65
CA GLU A 161 -14.44 -11.46 4.46
C GLU A 161 -13.51 -12.61 4.90
N ALA A 162 -12.22 -12.55 4.56
CA ALA A 162 -11.23 -13.56 4.96
C ALA A 162 -10.92 -13.50 6.47
N TYR A 163 -10.94 -12.29 7.05
CA TYR A 163 -10.77 -12.08 8.48
C TYR A 163 -11.93 -12.71 9.28
N GLU A 164 -13.17 -12.46 8.89
CA GLU A 164 -14.35 -13.01 9.55
C GLU A 164 -14.38 -14.55 9.47
N GLU A 165 -14.00 -15.11 8.32
CA GLU A 165 -13.81 -16.57 8.17
C GLU A 165 -12.77 -17.08 9.16
N TYR A 166 -11.59 -16.46 9.21
CA TYR A 166 -10.52 -16.81 10.14
C TYR A 166 -10.98 -16.78 11.61
N ILE A 167 -11.61 -15.69 12.06
CA ILE A 167 -12.08 -15.54 13.44
C ILE A 167 -13.19 -16.55 13.80
N SER A 168 -14.04 -16.92 12.83
CA SER A 168 -15.10 -17.90 13.04
C SER A 168 -14.57 -19.31 13.34
N GLU A 169 -13.36 -19.62 12.88
CA GLU A 169 -12.68 -20.89 13.10
C GLU A 169 -11.97 -20.97 14.46
N LEU A 170 -11.70 -19.82 15.10
CA LEU A 170 -11.04 -19.76 16.40
C LEU A 170 -11.99 -20.14 17.54
N ASN A 171 -11.46 -20.88 18.52
CA ASN A 171 -12.14 -21.08 19.80
C ASN A 171 -11.98 -19.86 20.74
N GLU A 172 -12.74 -19.83 21.84
CA GLU A 172 -12.74 -18.68 22.76
C GLU A 172 -11.38 -18.42 23.42
N THR A 173 -10.59 -19.47 23.69
CA THR A 173 -9.23 -19.30 24.23
C THR A 173 -8.32 -18.63 23.19
N GLN A 174 -8.38 -19.07 21.94
CA GLN A 174 -7.61 -18.49 20.84
C GLN A 174 -8.00 -17.04 20.56
N LYS A 175 -9.29 -16.71 20.65
CA LYS A 175 -9.76 -15.32 20.52
C LYS A 175 -9.21 -14.43 21.63
N GLU A 176 -9.17 -14.92 22.87
CA GLU A 176 -8.57 -14.18 23.99
C GLU A 176 -7.06 -13.97 23.79
N GLU A 177 -6.36 -14.99 23.29
CA GLU A 177 -4.94 -14.90 22.92
C GLU A 177 -4.70 -13.87 21.80
N GLN A 178 -5.66 -13.70 20.89
CA GLN A 178 -5.58 -12.81 19.73
C GLN A 178 -6.35 -11.49 19.89
N LYS A 179 -6.56 -11.04 21.14
CA LYS A 179 -7.31 -9.81 21.43
C LYS A 179 -6.78 -8.56 20.73
N GLU A 180 -5.47 -8.49 20.46
CA GLU A 180 -4.86 -7.36 19.75
C GLU A 180 -5.28 -7.32 18.28
N LEU A 181 -5.33 -8.48 17.63
CA LEU A 181 -5.85 -8.63 16.27
C LEU A 181 -7.34 -8.29 16.19
N LEU A 182 -8.13 -8.71 17.19
CA LEU A 182 -9.56 -8.36 17.31
C LEU A 182 -9.75 -6.85 17.44
N LYS A 183 -9.04 -6.22 18.37
CA LYS A 183 -9.12 -4.78 18.59
C LYS A 183 -8.65 -3.98 17.38
N TRP A 184 -7.55 -4.39 16.74
CA TRP A 184 -7.07 -3.75 15.52
C TRP A 184 -8.12 -3.81 14.41
N HIS A 185 -8.84 -4.93 14.28
CA HIS A 185 -9.87 -5.06 13.25
C HIS A 185 -11.06 -4.13 13.49
N GLU A 186 -11.51 -3.97 14.74
CA GLU A 186 -12.55 -2.98 15.09
C GLU A 186 -12.11 -1.57 14.65
N ASP A 187 -10.88 -1.18 15.02
CA ASP A 187 -10.28 0.10 14.66
C ASP A 187 -10.08 0.27 13.14
N PHE A 188 -9.84 -0.83 12.41
CA PHE A 188 -9.70 -0.85 10.96
C PHE A 188 -11.07 -0.74 10.27
N HIS A 189 -12.07 -1.47 10.74
CA HIS A 189 -13.42 -1.51 10.19
C HIS A 189 -14.09 -0.13 10.25
N GLU A 190 -13.95 0.58 11.38
CA GLU A 190 -14.54 1.91 11.57
C GLU A 190 -13.92 3.01 10.69
N GLU A 191 -12.67 2.85 10.25
CA GLU A 191 -11.99 3.84 9.42
C GLU A 191 -12.56 3.85 7.99
N LYS A 192 -12.94 5.05 7.55
CA LYS A 192 -13.64 5.29 6.27
C LYS A 192 -12.83 6.09 5.28
N LYS A 193 -11.75 6.74 5.73
CA LYS A 193 -10.87 7.47 4.82
C LYS A 193 -9.83 6.51 4.27
N CYS A 194 -9.69 6.48 2.95
CA CYS A 194 -8.84 5.49 2.30
C CYS A 194 -7.39 5.57 2.80
N VAL A 195 -6.83 6.77 2.91
CA VAL A 195 -5.44 6.97 3.33
C VAL A 195 -5.20 6.43 4.74
N GLU A 196 -6.01 6.85 5.72
CA GLU A 196 -5.91 6.39 7.10
C GLU A 196 -6.21 4.90 7.23
N LYS A 197 -7.16 4.36 6.45
CA LYS A 197 -7.47 2.93 6.41
C LYS A 197 -6.30 2.11 5.86
N THR A 198 -5.62 2.59 4.83
CA THR A 198 -4.40 1.96 4.29
C THR A 198 -3.26 2.01 5.30
N GLU A 199 -3.06 3.12 6.00
CA GLU A 199 -2.04 3.22 7.05
C GLU A 199 -2.30 2.22 8.18
N LYS A 200 -3.55 2.04 8.60
CA LYS A 200 -3.97 1.00 9.56
C LYS A 200 -3.80 -0.41 8.99
N PHE A 201 -4.14 -0.62 7.72
CA PHE A 201 -3.96 -1.91 7.04
C PHE A 201 -2.51 -2.36 7.07
N LEU A 202 -1.55 -1.47 6.81
CA LEU A 202 -0.13 -1.80 6.85
C LEU A 202 0.35 -2.26 8.24
N GLN A 203 -0.32 -1.83 9.33
CA GLN A 203 -0.02 -2.26 10.69
C GLN A 203 -0.47 -3.70 10.97
N PHE A 204 -1.39 -4.25 10.19
CA PHE A 204 -1.85 -5.64 10.29
C PHE A 204 -0.68 -6.60 10.39
N PHE A 205 0.28 -6.49 9.47
CA PHE A 205 1.40 -7.42 9.39
C PHE A 205 2.28 -7.36 10.63
N SER A 206 2.40 -6.20 11.28
CA SER A 206 3.18 -6.05 12.50
C SER A 206 2.58 -6.79 13.70
N ILE A 207 1.29 -7.14 13.68
CA ILE A 207 0.64 -7.93 14.75
C ILE A 207 1.17 -9.37 14.80
N PHE A 208 1.71 -9.87 13.70
CA PHE A 208 2.23 -11.24 13.57
C PHE A 208 3.73 -11.33 13.80
N TYR A 209 4.39 -10.20 14.04
CA TYR A 209 5.79 -10.13 14.43
C TYR A 209 5.83 -9.67 15.88
N ASP A 210 5.62 -10.62 16.78
CA ASP A 210 5.73 -10.39 18.23
C ASP A 210 7.10 -9.81 18.61
N GLU A 211 7.08 -8.98 19.67
CA GLU A 211 8.23 -8.51 20.45
C GLU A 211 9.13 -9.65 20.97
#